data_AF-A0A183I8H4-F1
#
_entry.id   AF-A0A183I8H4-F1
#
_cell.length_a   1.000
_cell.length_b   1.000
_cell.length_c   1.000
_cell.angle_alpha   90.00
_cell.angle_beta   90.00
_cell.angle_gamma   90.00
#
_symmetry.space_group_name_H-M   'P 1'
#
loop_
_entity.id
_entity.type
_entity.pdbx_description
1 polymer ?
#
loop_
_entity_poly.entity_id
_entity_poly.type
_entity_poly.pdbx_seq_one_letter_code
_entity_poly.pdbx_strand_id
1 'polypeptide(L)'
;AKFQYECGNYSAASLCLDYYRNIVPQQNPNYLSALYGKLASEILLQEWTHAKDDLTKLRTYIDFNPFDTELESVQQRAWLMHWALFVYFNYPKGRDEIVEMYLNQQPYLNTIQVIF
;
A
#
# COMPACT_ATOMS: atom_id res chain seq x y z
N ALA A 1 -17.51 5.04 -0.77
CA ALA A 1 -16.22 4.59 -1.35
C ALA A 1 -16.39 3.31 -2.17
N LYS A 2 -16.73 2.15 -1.58
CA LYS A 2 -16.81 0.86 -2.30
C LYS A 2 -17.67 0.89 -3.57
N PHE A 3 -18.90 1.40 -3.48
CA PHE A 3 -19.78 1.54 -4.65
C PHE A 3 -19.16 2.40 -5.76
N GLN A 4 -18.54 3.55 -5.42
CA GLN A 4 -17.88 4.42 -6.40
C GLN A 4 -16.69 3.72 -7.08
N TYR A 5 -15.92 2.95 -6.30
CA TYR A 5 -14.82 2.14 -6.82
C TYR A 5 -15.32 1.05 -7.78
N GLU A 6 -16.40 0.34 -7.42
CA GLU A 6 -17.02 -0.69 -8.27
C GLU A 6 -17.65 -0.10 -9.54
N CYS A 7 -18.12 1.15 -9.51
CA CYS A 7 -18.57 1.88 -10.68
C CYS A 7 -17.44 2.46 -11.55
N GLY A 8 -16.17 2.27 -11.16
CA GLY A 8 -15.01 2.80 -11.88
C GLY A 8 -14.71 4.28 -11.63
N ASN A 9 -15.41 4.92 -10.67
CA ASN A 9 -15.15 6.30 -10.29
C ASN A 9 -14.05 6.36 -9.19
N TYR A 10 -12.83 6.08 -9.62
CA TYR A 10 -11.67 5.96 -8.72
C TYR A 10 -11.27 7.29 -8.08
N SER A 11 -11.52 8.43 -8.73
CA SER A 11 -11.19 9.75 -8.18
C SER A 11 -12.09 10.09 -6.99
N ALA A 12 -13.40 9.88 -7.12
CA ALA A 12 -14.34 10.04 -6.01
C ALA A 12 -14.08 9.01 -4.89
N ALA A 13 -13.73 7.76 -5.26
CA ALA A 13 -13.38 6.73 -4.28
C ALA A 13 -12.13 7.12 -3.48
N SER A 14 -11.06 7.58 -4.13
CA SER A 14 -9.82 8.03 -3.49
C SER A 14 -10.09 9.17 -2.50
N LEU A 15 -10.82 10.21 -2.93
CA LEU A 15 -11.18 11.33 -2.06
C LEU A 15 -11.99 10.89 -0.84
N CYS A 16 -13.01 10.04 -1.02
CA CYS A 16 -13.78 9.51 0.10
C CYS A 16 -12.90 8.74 1.10
N LEU A 17 -11.93 7.96 0.60
CA LEU A 17 -11.02 7.18 1.44
C LEU A 17 -10.01 8.08 2.16
N ASP A 18 -9.58 9.17 1.55
CA ASP A 18 -8.70 10.15 2.18
C ASP A 18 -9.40 10.88 3.33
N TYR A 19 -10.65 11.33 3.14
CA TYR A 19 -11.46 11.89 4.23
C TYR A 19 -11.69 10.87 5.35
N TYR A 20 -12.01 9.62 5.00
CA TYR A 20 -12.19 8.56 5.98
C TYR A 20 -10.93 8.36 6.85
N ARG A 21 -9.74 8.36 6.24
CA ARG A 21 -8.46 8.22 6.95
C ARG A 21 -8.18 9.35 7.93
N ASN A 22 -8.62 10.57 7.64
CA ASN A 22 -8.43 11.71 8.55
C ASN A 22 -9.35 11.67 9.77
N ILE A 23 -10.48 10.96 9.68
CA ILE A 23 -11.50 10.89 10.74
C ILE A 23 -11.30 9.66 11.63
N VAL A 24 -10.79 8.56 11.07
CA VAL A 24 -10.75 7.27 11.74
C VAL A 24 -9.40 7.03 12.43
N PRO A 25 -9.38 6.55 13.69
CA PRO A 25 -8.15 6.22 14.38
C PRO A 25 -7.42 5.06 13.70
N GLN A 26 -6.08 5.09 13.76
CA GLN A 26 -5.22 4.10 13.12
C GLN A 26 -5.43 2.67 13.64
N GLN A 27 -5.97 2.48 14.85
CA GLN A 27 -6.29 1.16 15.40
C GLN A 27 -7.56 0.53 14.80
N ASN A 28 -8.30 1.24 13.95
CA ASN A 28 -9.53 0.70 13.38
C ASN A 28 -9.20 -0.41 12.36
N PRO A 29 -9.90 -1.56 12.39
CA PRO A 29 -9.63 -2.67 11.46
C PRO A 29 -9.77 -2.27 9.99
N ASN A 30 -10.61 -1.28 9.68
CA ASN A 30 -10.82 -0.81 8.31
C ASN A 30 -9.75 0.19 7.83
N TYR A 31 -8.84 0.65 8.70
CA TYR A 31 -7.83 1.64 8.34
C TYR A 31 -6.86 1.09 7.28
N LEU A 32 -6.40 -0.16 7.45
CA LEU A 32 -5.55 -0.83 6.47
C LEU A 32 -6.26 -1.00 5.12
N SER A 33 -7.52 -1.44 5.14
CA SER A 33 -8.31 -1.58 3.91
C SER A 33 -8.51 -0.24 3.19
N ALA A 34 -8.64 0.86 3.95
CA ALA A 34 -8.73 2.20 3.36
C ALA A 34 -7.42 2.65 2.71
N LEU A 35 -6.26 2.31 3.30
CA LEU A 35 -4.95 2.56 2.71
C LEU A 35 -4.79 1.83 1.37
N TYR A 36 -5.08 0.52 1.34
CA TYR A 36 -5.02 -0.25 0.10
C TYR A 36 -6.01 0.24 -0.95
N GLY A 37 -7.25 0.55 -0.55
CA GLY A 37 -8.26 1.05 -1.47
C GLY A 37 -7.88 2.39 -2.11
N LYS A 38 -7.22 3.27 -1.35
CA LYS A 38 -6.73 4.55 -1.88
C LYS A 38 -5.57 4.32 -2.84
N LEU A 39 -4.58 3.52 -2.45
CA LEU A 39 -3.45 3.14 -3.33
C LEU A 39 -3.94 2.52 -4.64
N ALA A 40 -4.89 1.58 -4.57
CA ALA A 40 -5.47 0.94 -5.74
C ALA A 40 -6.19 1.95 -6.65
N SER A 41 -6.90 2.93 -6.06
CA SER A 41 -7.56 3.99 -6.81
C SER A 41 -6.55 4.86 -7.57
N GLU A 42 -5.46 5.28 -6.93
CA GLU A 42 -4.40 6.07 -7.58
C GLU A 42 -3.67 5.29 -8.70
N ILE A 43 -3.43 3.98 -8.49
CA ILE A 43 -2.85 3.11 -9.52
C ILE A 43 -3.78 3.00 -10.75
N LEU A 44 -5.09 2.85 -10.53
CA LEU A 44 -6.07 2.75 -11.62
C LEU A 44 -6.26 4.08 -12.36
N LEU A 45 -6.05 5.21 -11.69
CA LEU A 45 -5.99 6.54 -12.31
C LEU A 45 -4.65 6.82 -13.01
N GLN A 46 -3.65 5.95 -12.86
CA GLN A 46 -2.28 6.14 -13.35
C GLN A 46 -1.58 7.38 -12.79
N GLU A 47 -1.99 7.80 -11.58
CA GLU A 47 -1.39 8.93 -10.87
C GLU A 47 -0.20 8.45 -10.02
N TRP A 48 0.90 8.13 -10.70
CA TRP A 48 2.04 7.43 -10.10
C TRP A 48 2.74 8.21 -8.96
N THR A 49 2.70 9.54 -9.01
CA THR A 49 3.24 10.40 -7.95
C THR A 49 2.45 10.22 -6.65
N HIS A 50 1.12 10.29 -6.72
CA HIS A 50 0.25 10.08 -5.55
C HIS A 50 0.28 8.64 -5.09
N ALA A 51 0.30 7.68 -6.02
CA ALA A 51 0.43 6.26 -5.70
C ALA A 51 1.71 5.97 -4.92
N LYS A 52 2.84 6.62 -5.25
CA LYS A 52 4.09 6.51 -4.48
C LYS A 52 3.94 7.04 -3.06
N ASP A 53 3.34 8.21 -2.89
CA ASP A 53 3.14 8.80 -1.57
C ASP A 53 2.22 7.92 -0.70
N ASP A 54 1.14 7.39 -1.27
CA ASP A 54 0.25 6.48 -0.56
C ASP A 54 0.90 5.11 -0.28
N LEU A 55 1.75 4.60 -1.18
CA LEU A 55 2.56 3.39 -0.95
C LEU A 55 3.51 3.59 0.24
N THR A 56 4.16 4.75 0.33
CA THR A 56 5.07 5.07 1.44
C THR A 56 4.31 5.12 2.78
N LYS A 57 3.11 5.73 2.80
CA LYS A 57 2.25 5.74 4.00
C LYS A 57 1.81 4.33 4.40
N LEU A 58 1.42 3.50 3.43
CA LEU A 58 1.05 2.10 3.67
C LEU A 58 2.23 1.30 4.24
N ARG A 59 3.42 1.48 3.67
CA ARG A 59 4.67 0.89 4.16
C ARG A 59 4.94 1.28 5.61
N THR A 60 4.91 2.56 5.94
CA THR A 60 5.12 3.01 7.33
C THR A 60 4.13 2.37 8.29
N TYR A 61 2.86 2.20 7.89
CA TYR A 61 1.86 1.54 8.71
C TYR A 61 2.16 0.04 8.90
N ILE A 62 2.57 -0.67 7.85
CA ILE A 62 2.95 -2.09 7.94
C ILE A 62 4.23 -2.28 8.75
N ASP A 63 5.20 -1.38 8.61
CA ASP A 63 6.48 -1.42 9.33
C ASP A 63 6.30 -1.13 10.83
N PHE A 64 5.27 -0.37 11.23
CA PHE A 64 4.87 -0.23 12.64
C PHE A 64 4.40 -1.56 13.27
N ASN A 65 4.15 -2.58 12.43
CA ASN A 65 3.73 -3.92 12.83
C ASN A 65 2.51 -3.95 13.77
N PRO A 66 1.36 -3.35 13.37
CA PRO A 66 0.13 -3.32 14.16
C PRO A 66 -0.63 -4.66 14.20
N PHE A 67 -0.01 -5.77 13.77
CA PHE A 67 -0.65 -7.05 13.58
C PHE A 67 -0.44 -7.98 14.77
N ASP A 68 -1.42 -8.83 15.05
CA ASP A 68 -1.38 -9.74 16.20
C ASP A 68 -0.49 -10.97 15.95
N THR A 69 -0.28 -11.35 14.68
CA THR A 69 0.52 -12.52 14.30
C THR A 69 1.61 -12.19 13.29
N GLU A 70 2.77 -12.84 13.40
CA GLU A 70 3.87 -12.69 12.43
C GLU A 70 3.44 -13.15 11.02
N LEU A 71 2.55 -14.14 10.93
CA LEU A 71 2.01 -14.60 9.64
C LEU A 71 1.24 -13.48 8.93
N GLU A 72 0.40 -12.74 9.64
CA GLU A 72 -0.30 -11.58 9.08
C GLU A 72 0.68 -10.49 8.64
N SER A 73 1.70 -10.19 9.46
CA SER A 73 2.73 -9.21 9.09
C SER A 73 3.47 -9.59 7.80
N VAL A 74 3.87 -10.85 7.69
CA VAL A 74 4.56 -11.39 6.51
C VAL A 74 3.63 -11.36 5.28
N GLN A 75 2.36 -11.72 5.43
CA GLN A 75 1.37 -11.63 4.36
C GLN A 75 1.17 -10.17 3.90
N GLN A 76 1.05 -9.23 4.83
CA GLN A 76 0.88 -7.81 4.49
C GLN A 76 2.12 -7.22 3.81
N ARG A 77 3.32 -7.60 4.24
CA ARG A 77 4.57 -7.23 3.54
C ARG A 77 4.61 -7.79 2.12
N ALA A 78 4.18 -9.03 1.90
CA ALA A 78 4.13 -9.64 0.57
C ALA A 78 3.15 -8.92 -0.35
N TRP A 79 1.98 -8.54 0.17
CA TRP A 79 1.00 -7.75 -0.58
C TRP A 79 1.57 -6.37 -0.91
N LEU A 80 2.12 -5.65 0.07
CA LEU A 80 2.78 -4.37 -0.16
C LEU A 80 3.84 -4.45 -1.26
N MET A 81 4.71 -5.46 -1.23
CA MET A 81 5.70 -5.71 -2.29
C MET A 81 5.01 -5.89 -3.65
N HIS A 82 4.00 -6.76 -3.75
CA HIS A 82 3.27 -6.95 -5.01
C HIS A 82 2.72 -5.63 -5.57
N TRP A 83 2.05 -4.81 -4.75
CA TRP A 83 1.52 -3.51 -5.17
C TRP A 83 2.63 -2.49 -5.49
N ALA A 84 3.76 -2.55 -4.78
CA ALA A 84 4.92 -1.69 -5.01
C ALA A 84 5.54 -1.88 -6.40
N LEU A 85 5.49 -3.09 -6.97
CA LEU A 85 5.97 -3.34 -8.34
C LEU A 85 5.24 -2.45 -9.36
N PHE A 86 3.92 -2.35 -9.26
CA PHE A 86 3.13 -1.51 -10.18
C PHE A 86 3.51 -0.04 -10.09
N VAL A 87 3.71 0.47 -8.88
CA VAL A 87 4.07 1.88 -8.66
C VAL A 87 5.51 2.16 -9.13
N TYR A 88 6.47 1.37 -8.66
CA TYR A 88 7.89 1.63 -8.93
C TYR A 88 8.30 1.37 -10.38
N PHE A 89 7.63 0.46 -11.11
CA PHE A 89 7.91 0.29 -12.54
C PHE A 89 7.42 1.47 -13.39
N ASN A 90 6.37 2.17 -12.95
CA ASN A 90 5.79 3.30 -13.70
C ASN A 90 6.28 4.67 -13.19
N TYR A 91 6.93 4.75 -12.03
CA TYR A 91 7.48 5.98 -11.49
C TYR A 91 8.91 6.26 -11.98
N PRO A 92 9.23 7.47 -12.49
CA PRO A 92 10.59 7.83 -12.85
C PRO A 92 11.48 7.85 -11.60
N LYS A 93 12.43 6.91 -11.51
CA LYS A 93 13.32 6.57 -10.36
C LYS A 93 12.85 5.43 -9.44
N GLY A 94 11.71 4.80 -9.69
CA GLY A 94 11.24 3.71 -8.83
C GLY A 94 12.16 2.47 -8.82
N ARG A 95 13.03 2.29 -9.82
CA ARG A 95 13.96 1.15 -9.90
C ARG A 95 15.01 1.13 -8.80
N ASP A 96 15.52 2.28 -8.39
CA ASP A 96 16.50 2.33 -7.30
C ASP A 96 15.79 2.09 -5.96
N GLU A 97 14.59 2.67 -5.79
CA GLU A 97 13.77 2.55 -4.58
C GLU A 97 13.29 1.11 -4.34
N ILE A 98 12.94 0.37 -5.40
CA ILE A 98 12.52 -1.03 -5.25
C ILE A 98 13.68 -1.94 -4.86
N VAL A 99 14.88 -1.71 -5.42
CA VAL A 99 16.09 -2.46 -5.05
C VAL A 99 16.42 -2.21 -3.58
N GLU A 100 16.37 -0.95 -3.15
CA GLU A 100 16.57 -0.60 -1.75
C GLU A 100 15.54 -1.25 -0.83
N MET A 101 14.26 -1.21 -1.19
CA MET A 101 13.21 -1.79 -0.35
C MET A 101 13.29 -3.32 -0.26
N TYR A 102 13.58 -4.02 -1.36
CA TYR A 102 13.52 -5.49 -1.40
C TYR A 102 14.79 -6.13 -0.88
N LEU A 103 15.96 -5.57 -1.23
CA LEU A 103 17.25 -6.21 -0.99
C LEU A 103 17.99 -5.65 0.23
N ASN A 104 17.81 -4.36 0.54
CA ASN A 104 18.53 -3.73 1.65
C ASN A 104 17.74 -3.76 2.97
N GLN A 105 16.47 -4.21 2.95
CA GLN A 105 15.65 -4.33 4.15
C GLN A 105 15.38 -5.79 4.52
N GLN A 106 15.94 -6.20 5.66
CA GLN A 106 15.84 -7.57 6.20
C GLN A 106 14.39 -8.10 6.32
N PRO A 107 13.38 -7.34 6.79
CA PRO A 107 12.01 -7.86 6.91
C PRO A 107 11.39 -8.23 5.56
N TYR A 108 11.72 -7.49 4.50
CA TYR A 108 11.22 -7.72 3.15
C TYR A 108 11.96 -8.89 2.49
N LEU A 109 13.27 -8.96 2.67
CA LEU A 109 14.09 -10.07 2.20
C LEU A 109 13.64 -11.40 2.82
N ASN A 110 13.38 -11.43 4.13
CA ASN A 110 12.84 -12.62 4.80
C ASN A 110 11.45 -12.99 4.27
N THR A 111 10.60 -11.99 4.01
CA THR A 111 9.27 -12.22 3.41
C THR A 111 9.39 -12.88 2.04
N ILE A 112 10.37 -12.45 1.22
CA ILE A 112 10.65 -13.07 -0.08
C ILE A 112 11.04 -14.54 0.11
N GLN A 113 11.95 -14.86 1.03
CA GLN A 113 12.42 -16.23 1.26
C GLN A 113 11.37 -17.19 1.83
N VAL A 114 10.37 -16.67 2.54
CA VAL A 114 9.33 -17.49 3.19
C VAL A 114 8.14 -17.74 2.26
N ILE A 115 7.83 -16.79 1.37
CA ILE A 115 6.64 -16.85 0.50
C ILE A 115 6.98 -17.28 -0.94
N PHE A 116 8.18 -16.99 -1.44
CA PHE A 116 8.65 -17.39 -2.78
C PHE A 116 9.70 -18.51 -2.68
#